data_AF-A0A7V8XT48-F1
#
_entry.id   AF-A0A7V8XT48-F1
#
_cell.length_a   1.000
_cell.length_b   1.000
_cell.length_c   1.000
_cell.angle_alpha   90.00
_cell.angle_beta   90.00
_cell.angle_gamma   90.00
#
_symmetry.space_group_name_H-M   'P 1'
#
loop_
_entity.id
_entity.type
_entity.pdbx_description
1 polymer ?
#
loop_
_entity_poly.entity_id
_entity_poly.type
_entity_poly.pdbx_seq_one_letter_code
_entity_poly.pdbx_strand_id
1 'polypeptide(L)'
;MSTPGTVPTARTLIGVAIASAALAVVAGGACGYTVGMRAADPAREVMASSPPSGGRVAFVREAPCGQGRCQTLWLGATKDEAREVATLGGREQCEGIAWSQDGYRMGFLVNGYELRVFDSEPRTKVAQVNLIEPDGIPSSRIARGITFSANGAAVTFDDCPRWTSGCRSGLAGIR
;
A
#
# COMPACT_ATOMS: atom_id res chain seq x y z
N MET A 1 11.93 66.58 43.64
CA MET A 1 13.02 66.41 42.64
C MET A 1 14.31 66.15 43.39
N SER A 2 15.06 65.15 42.92
CA SER A 2 16.37 64.68 43.40
C SER A 2 16.38 63.84 44.69
N THR A 3 16.48 62.53 44.48
CA THR A 3 16.74 61.45 45.43
C THR A 3 18.19 61.51 45.98
N PRO A 4 18.44 61.19 47.26
CA PRO A 4 19.78 60.91 47.78
C PRO A 4 20.03 59.39 47.86
N GLY A 5 21.30 58.96 47.82
CA GLY A 5 21.63 57.54 48.02
C GLY A 5 23.10 57.15 47.81
N THR A 6 23.91 57.50 48.81
CA THR A 6 25.16 56.91 49.35
C THR A 6 25.64 55.51 48.85
N VAL A 7 26.91 55.47 48.40
CA VAL A 7 28.06 54.49 48.49
C VAL A 7 27.93 53.29 49.48
N PRO A 8 28.78 52.22 49.48
CA PRO A 8 30.02 51.93 48.73
C PRO A 8 30.30 50.46 48.26
N THR A 9 31.43 50.36 47.55
CA THR A 9 32.36 49.25 47.25
C THR A 9 32.29 47.96 48.09
N ALA A 10 32.33 46.81 47.43
CA ALA A 10 32.80 45.54 48.01
C ALA A 10 33.74 44.80 47.04
N ARG A 11 34.78 44.24 47.62
CA ARG A 11 36.01 43.74 47.04
C ARG A 11 36.06 42.24 47.35
N THR A 12 36.79 41.46 46.52
CA THR A 12 37.63 40.30 46.94
C THR A 12 37.08 38.87 46.80
N LEU A 13 37.66 38.17 45.80
CA LEU A 13 38.32 36.84 45.75
C LEU A 13 37.62 35.52 46.16
N ILE A 14 38.24 34.45 45.61
CA ILE A 14 38.26 33.01 45.96
C ILE A 14 37.42 32.16 44.99
N GLY A 15 37.89 31.07 44.37
CA GLY A 15 39.11 30.30 44.53
C GLY A 15 39.16 29.15 43.50
N VAL A 16 40.34 28.55 43.38
CA VAL A 16 40.76 27.53 42.42
C VAL A 16 40.40 26.11 42.92
N ALA A 17 40.10 25.17 42.01
CA ALA A 17 40.77 23.85 41.87
C ALA A 17 39.88 22.64 41.48
N ILE A 18 40.24 22.03 40.33
CA ILE A 18 40.55 20.60 40.09
C ILE A 18 39.47 19.51 40.34
N ALA A 19 39.19 18.71 39.31
CA ALA A 19 39.23 17.24 39.39
C ALA A 19 39.09 16.58 37.99
N SER A 20 40.16 15.91 37.56
CA SER A 20 40.15 14.93 36.48
C SER A 20 39.56 13.61 36.97
N ALA A 21 38.72 12.95 36.18
CA ALA A 21 38.33 11.56 36.40
C ALA A 21 38.54 10.75 35.12
N ALA A 22 39.20 9.61 35.28
CA ALA A 22 39.64 8.69 34.25
C ALA A 22 38.73 7.45 34.18
N LEU A 23 38.70 6.84 32.99
CA LEU A 23 38.48 5.42 32.64
C LEU A 23 37.12 4.74 32.94
N ALA A 24 36.52 4.18 31.88
CA ALA A 24 36.14 2.76 31.83
C ALA A 24 35.84 2.30 30.39
N VAL A 25 36.65 1.37 29.88
CA VAL A 25 36.36 0.52 28.71
C VAL A 25 35.75 -0.78 29.22
N VAL A 26 34.98 -1.45 28.36
CA VAL A 26 34.51 -2.85 28.40
C VAL A 26 33.07 -3.05 28.93
N ALA A 27 32.10 -3.07 28.01
CA ALA A 27 31.04 -4.09 27.91
C ALA A 27 30.04 -3.72 26.78
N GLY A 28 30.36 -4.05 25.53
CA GLY A 28 29.42 -3.88 24.41
C GLY A 28 29.51 -4.96 23.33
N GLY A 29 30.35 -5.98 23.52
CA GLY A 29 30.59 -7.06 22.53
C GLY A 29 29.49 -8.11 22.42
N ALA A 30 28.33 -7.93 23.07
CA ALA A 30 27.24 -8.92 23.09
C ALA A 30 25.87 -8.41 22.61
N CYS A 31 25.76 -7.14 22.19
CA CYS A 31 24.49 -6.55 21.73
C CYS A 31 24.51 -6.08 20.25
N GLY A 32 25.51 -6.48 19.46
CA GLY A 32 25.62 -6.11 18.05
C GLY A 32 24.99 -7.09 17.06
N TYR A 33 24.70 -8.32 17.47
CA TYR A 33 24.34 -9.42 16.56
C TYR A 33 22.84 -9.72 16.44
N THR A 34 21.97 -8.97 17.12
CA THR A 34 20.51 -9.17 17.02
C THR A 34 19.72 -7.98 16.49
N VAL A 35 20.34 -6.81 16.31
CA VAL A 35 19.68 -5.64 15.68
C VAL A 35 19.74 -5.70 14.14
N GLY A 36 20.55 -6.61 13.57
CA GLY A 36 20.64 -6.83 12.13
C GLY A 36 19.62 -7.81 11.54
N MET A 37 18.79 -8.47 12.36
CA MET A 37 17.80 -9.43 11.88
C MET A 37 16.43 -8.76 11.73
N ARG A 38 16.08 -8.50 10.47
CA ARG A 38 14.94 -7.73 9.94
C ARG A 38 15.25 -6.24 9.76
N ALA A 39 16.08 -5.93 8.77
CA ALA A 39 15.58 -4.96 7.80
C ALA A 39 14.19 -5.47 7.39
N ALA A 40 13.14 -4.85 7.94
CA ALA A 40 11.76 -5.27 7.72
C ALA A 40 11.57 -5.38 6.22
N ASP A 41 11.28 -6.58 5.73
CA ASP A 41 11.04 -6.85 4.30
C ASP A 41 10.03 -5.81 3.80
N PRO A 42 10.46 -4.82 3.00
CA PRO A 42 9.68 -3.63 2.77
C PRO A 42 8.47 -3.96 1.90
N ALA A 43 7.42 -3.14 2.02
CA ALA A 43 6.30 -3.23 1.10
C ALA A 43 6.81 -3.08 -0.34
N ARG A 44 6.55 -4.10 -1.17
CA ARG A 44 6.96 -4.11 -2.58
C ARG A 44 5.75 -3.93 -3.47
N GLU A 45 5.90 -3.18 -4.55
CA GLU A 45 4.91 -3.16 -5.62
C GLU A 45 4.99 -4.48 -6.41
N VAL A 46 3.87 -5.17 -6.56
CA VAL A 46 3.79 -6.46 -7.27
C VAL A 46 3.02 -6.37 -8.58
N MET A 47 2.24 -5.30 -8.75
CA MET A 47 1.46 -5.06 -9.96
C MET A 47 1.17 -3.57 -10.09
N ALA A 48 1.21 -3.04 -11.30
CA ALA A 48 0.78 -1.68 -11.61
C ALA A 48 0.18 -1.62 -13.01
N SER A 49 -0.75 -0.69 -13.20
CA SER A 49 -1.39 -0.43 -14.50
C SER A 49 -1.87 1.02 -14.56
N SER A 50 -1.86 1.57 -15.77
CA SER A 50 -2.38 2.91 -16.08
C SER A 50 -3.40 2.80 -17.21
N PRO A 51 -4.44 3.64 -17.22
CA PRO A 51 -5.44 3.62 -18.29
C PRO A 51 -4.83 4.11 -19.61
N PRO A 52 -5.43 3.74 -20.76
CA PRO A 52 -5.01 4.25 -22.06
C PRO A 52 -5.06 5.78 -22.18
N SER A 53 -5.99 6.43 -21.46
CA SER A 53 -6.12 7.89 -21.39
C SER A 53 -4.99 8.59 -20.62
N GLY A 54 -4.19 7.85 -19.85
CA GLY A 54 -3.13 8.41 -18.99
C GLY A 54 -3.65 9.13 -17.75
N GLY A 55 -2.74 9.77 -17.00
CA GLY A 55 -3.10 10.64 -15.86
C GLY A 55 -3.62 9.94 -14.60
N ARG A 56 -3.55 8.61 -14.55
CA ARG A 56 -3.93 7.78 -13.40
C ARG A 56 -3.00 6.56 -13.28
N VAL A 57 -2.93 6.01 -12.07
CA VAL A 57 -2.24 4.76 -11.77
C VAL A 57 -3.00 3.97 -10.71
N ALA A 58 -3.06 2.67 -10.92
CA ALA A 58 -3.52 1.70 -9.95
C ALA A 58 -2.39 0.69 -9.74
N PHE A 59 -2.15 0.30 -8.49
CA PHE A 59 -1.10 -0.66 -8.19
C PHE A 59 -1.41 -1.45 -6.92
N VAL A 60 -0.73 -2.57 -6.79
CA VAL A 60 -0.82 -3.49 -5.66
C VAL A 60 0.51 -3.50 -4.94
N ARG A 61 0.48 -3.25 -3.64
CA ARG A 61 1.64 -3.43 -2.76
C ARG A 61 1.47 -4.68 -1.94
N GLU A 62 2.58 -5.32 -1.61
CA GLU A 62 2.61 -6.52 -0.80
C GLU A 62 3.62 -6.37 0.32
N ALA A 63 3.17 -6.57 1.55
CA ALA A 63 4.00 -6.44 2.75
C ALA A 63 3.80 -7.65 3.67
N PRO A 64 4.80 -7.96 4.53
CA PRO A 64 4.60 -8.92 5.61
C PRO A 64 3.43 -8.51 6.51
N CYS A 65 2.60 -9.49 6.88
CA CYS A 65 1.49 -9.31 7.81
C CYS A 65 1.34 -10.56 8.69
N GLY A 66 0.42 -10.54 9.66
CA GLY A 66 0.20 -11.66 10.60
C GLY A 66 -0.19 -13.00 9.95
N GLN A 67 -0.53 -13.01 8.65
CA GLN A 67 -0.92 -14.20 7.89
C GLN A 67 0.09 -14.56 6.78
N GLY A 68 1.30 -13.99 6.80
CA GLY A 68 2.31 -14.18 5.77
C GLY A 68 2.54 -12.88 5.00
N ARG A 69 2.06 -12.81 3.76
CA ARG A 69 2.09 -11.57 2.96
C ARG A 69 0.67 -11.12 2.64
N CYS A 70 0.37 -9.86 2.92
CA CYS A 70 -0.91 -9.24 2.61
C CYS A 70 -0.74 -8.22 1.50
N GLN A 71 -1.77 -8.05 0.69
CA GLN A 71 -1.78 -7.08 -0.40
C GLN A 71 -2.64 -5.87 -0.06
N THR A 72 -2.21 -4.69 -0.49
CA THR A 72 -2.99 -3.46 -0.43
C THR A 72 -3.16 -2.90 -1.83
N LEU A 73 -4.36 -2.37 -2.11
CA LEU A 73 -4.77 -1.86 -3.41
C LEU A 73 -4.72 -0.34 -3.38
N TRP A 74 -4.09 0.27 -4.38
CA TRP A 74 -3.81 1.70 -4.42
C TRP A 74 -4.28 2.34 -5.72
N LEU A 75 -4.77 3.57 -5.62
CA LEU A 75 -5.29 4.35 -6.75
C LEU A 75 -4.94 5.83 -6.60
N GLY A 76 -4.49 6.46 -7.68
CA GLY A 76 -4.17 7.88 -7.70
C GLY A 76 -3.93 8.45 -9.09
N ALA A 77 -3.70 9.76 -9.15
CA ALA A 77 -3.21 10.41 -10.37
C ALA A 77 -1.75 10.03 -10.66
N THR A 78 -0.95 9.97 -9.61
CA THR A 78 0.45 9.52 -9.60
C THR A 78 0.67 8.52 -8.46
N LYS A 79 1.84 7.87 -8.41
CA LYS A 79 2.18 6.95 -7.31
C LYS A 79 2.32 7.67 -5.97
N ASP A 80 2.78 8.91 -5.97
CA ASP A 80 2.99 9.71 -4.76
C ASP A 80 1.68 10.27 -4.20
N GLU A 81 0.71 10.54 -5.07
CA GLU A 81 -0.63 10.99 -4.68
C GLU A 81 -1.61 9.84 -4.45
N ALA A 82 -1.19 8.60 -4.68
CA ALA A 82 -2.06 7.44 -4.56
C ALA A 82 -2.49 7.21 -3.11
N ARG A 83 -3.73 6.75 -2.96
CA ARG A 83 -4.30 6.37 -1.68
C ARG A 83 -4.61 4.89 -1.71
N GLU A 84 -4.46 4.25 -0.56
CA GLU A 84 -4.96 2.90 -0.38
C GLU A 84 -6.48 2.93 -0.45
N VAL A 85 -7.05 2.09 -1.32
CA VAL A 85 -8.51 1.96 -1.51
C VAL A 85 -9.05 0.66 -0.90
N ALA A 86 -8.18 -0.31 -0.61
CA ALA A 86 -8.51 -1.51 0.14
C ALA A 86 -7.27 -2.26 0.64
N THR A 87 -7.42 -2.97 1.76
CA THR A 87 -6.53 -4.05 2.17
C THR A 87 -7.15 -5.40 1.80
N LEU A 88 -6.37 -6.32 1.22
CA LEU A 88 -6.75 -7.71 0.98
C LEU A 88 -6.34 -8.57 2.16
N GLY A 89 -7.29 -9.37 2.68
CA GLY A 89 -7.11 -10.17 3.88
C GLY A 89 -7.09 -11.68 3.63
N GLY A 90 -6.59 -12.47 4.58
CA GLY A 90 -6.66 -13.92 4.50
C GLY A 90 -5.84 -14.49 3.35
N ARG A 91 -6.54 -15.13 2.41
CA ARG A 91 -5.98 -15.70 1.19
C ARG A 91 -6.34 -14.90 -0.05
N GLU A 92 -6.84 -13.67 0.11
CA GLU A 92 -7.13 -12.79 -1.00
C GLU A 92 -5.85 -12.34 -1.70
N GLN A 93 -5.84 -12.45 -3.02
CA GLN A 93 -4.74 -12.00 -3.87
C GLN A 93 -5.29 -11.27 -5.09
N CYS A 94 -4.74 -10.11 -5.42
CA CYS A 94 -5.03 -9.44 -6.67
C CYS A 94 -4.26 -10.12 -7.81
N GLU A 95 -4.99 -10.58 -8.81
CA GLU A 95 -4.47 -11.29 -9.98
C GLU A 95 -4.53 -10.43 -11.27
N GLY A 96 -5.18 -9.25 -11.22
CA GLY A 96 -5.24 -8.36 -12.38
C GLY A 96 -5.80 -6.98 -12.06
N ILE A 97 -5.46 -6.02 -12.93
CA ILE A 97 -5.99 -4.66 -12.93
C ILE A 97 -6.55 -4.37 -14.33
N ALA A 98 -7.79 -3.91 -14.40
CA ALA A 98 -8.43 -3.50 -15.66
C ALA A 98 -8.95 -2.06 -15.55
N TRP A 99 -8.90 -1.32 -16.65
CA TRP A 99 -9.35 0.07 -16.75
C TRP A 99 -10.46 0.20 -17.79
N SER A 100 -11.39 1.11 -17.55
CA SER A 100 -12.20 1.65 -18.63
C SER A 100 -11.36 2.52 -19.56
N GLN A 101 -11.80 2.66 -20.80
CA GLN A 101 -11.05 3.38 -21.84
C GLN A 101 -10.82 4.86 -21.48
N ASP A 102 -11.79 5.49 -20.81
CA ASP A 102 -11.70 6.87 -20.32
C ASP A 102 -10.81 7.01 -19.06
N GLY A 103 -10.48 5.90 -18.41
CA GLY A 103 -9.75 5.88 -17.14
C GLY A 103 -10.58 6.33 -15.93
N TYR A 104 -11.88 6.57 -16.09
CA TYR A 104 -12.74 6.96 -14.98
C TYR A 104 -13.01 5.79 -14.05
N ARG A 105 -13.29 4.60 -14.59
CA ARG A 105 -13.51 3.37 -13.83
C ARG A 105 -12.34 2.41 -13.97
N MET A 106 -12.15 1.62 -12.93
CA MET A 106 -11.17 0.56 -12.92
C MET A 106 -11.61 -0.59 -12.02
N GLY A 107 -11.05 -1.77 -12.22
CA GLY A 107 -11.30 -2.93 -11.38
C GLY A 107 -10.03 -3.66 -10.97
N PHE A 108 -9.98 -4.09 -9.72
CA PHE A 108 -9.02 -5.08 -9.24
C PHE A 108 -9.67 -6.46 -9.27
N LEU A 109 -9.06 -7.41 -9.98
CA LEU A 109 -9.49 -8.80 -9.98
C LEU A 109 -8.85 -9.52 -8.79
N VAL A 110 -9.67 -9.93 -7.83
CA VAL A 110 -9.28 -10.62 -6.61
C VAL A 110 -9.59 -12.11 -6.74
N ASN A 111 -8.61 -12.95 -6.38
CA ASN A 111 -8.62 -14.42 -6.47
C ASN A 111 -8.96 -14.99 -7.85
N GLY A 112 -8.85 -14.15 -8.87
CA GLY A 112 -9.18 -14.49 -10.25
C GLY A 112 -10.68 -14.54 -10.55
N TYR A 113 -11.59 -14.29 -9.60
CA TYR A 113 -13.04 -14.41 -9.86
C TYR A 113 -13.87 -13.19 -9.41
N GLU A 114 -13.40 -12.40 -8.45
CA GLU A 114 -14.12 -11.24 -7.92
C GLU A 114 -13.54 -9.95 -8.50
N LEU A 115 -14.35 -9.13 -9.16
CA LEU A 115 -13.97 -7.82 -9.63
C LEU A 115 -14.46 -6.75 -8.65
N ARG A 116 -13.52 -6.05 -8.00
CA ARG A 116 -13.80 -4.86 -7.18
C ARG A 116 -13.60 -3.62 -8.03
N VAL A 117 -14.68 -2.90 -8.33
CA VAL A 117 -14.68 -1.74 -9.22
C VAL A 117 -14.67 -0.45 -8.42
N PHE A 118 -13.85 0.50 -8.87
CA PHE A 118 -13.68 1.81 -8.27
C PHE A 118 -13.83 2.91 -9.31
N ASP A 119 -14.42 4.04 -8.91
CA ASP A 119 -14.27 5.29 -9.64
C ASP A 119 -12.91 5.91 -9.26
N SER A 120 -12.12 6.34 -10.24
CA SER A 120 -10.79 6.92 -10.06
C SER A 120 -10.80 8.30 -9.40
N GLU A 121 -11.93 8.98 -9.47
CA GLU A 121 -12.24 10.21 -8.75
C GLU A 121 -13.73 10.12 -8.37
N PRO A 122 -14.08 9.96 -7.08
CA PRO A 122 -13.29 10.28 -5.89
C PRO A 122 -12.51 9.11 -5.24
N ARG A 123 -12.17 8.03 -5.95
CA ARG A 123 -11.48 6.83 -5.42
C ARG A 123 -12.36 5.98 -4.51
N THR A 124 -13.62 5.80 -4.90
CA THR A 124 -14.63 5.06 -4.15
C THR A 124 -14.94 3.74 -4.82
N LYS A 125 -15.11 2.68 -4.01
CA LYS A 125 -15.62 1.40 -4.50
C LYS A 125 -17.08 1.58 -4.91
N VAL A 126 -17.39 1.29 -6.17
CA VAL A 126 -18.76 1.41 -6.72
C VAL A 126 -19.41 0.06 -6.92
N ALA A 127 -18.64 -1.00 -7.16
CA ALA A 127 -19.18 -2.35 -7.29
C ALA A 127 -18.21 -3.41 -6.79
N GLN A 128 -18.76 -4.56 -6.43
CA GLN A 128 -18.03 -5.78 -6.14
C GLN A 128 -18.85 -6.92 -6.72
N VAL A 129 -18.31 -7.58 -7.75
CA VAL A 129 -19.04 -8.56 -8.55
C VAL A 129 -18.22 -9.81 -8.72
N ASN A 130 -18.79 -10.97 -8.39
CA ASN A 130 -18.23 -12.24 -8.80
C ASN A 130 -18.49 -12.42 -10.30
N LEU A 131 -17.42 -12.37 -11.09
CA LEU A 131 -17.46 -12.66 -12.53
C LEU A 131 -17.66 -14.16 -12.76
N ILE A 132 -17.12 -14.97 -11.84
CA ILE A 132 -17.23 -16.43 -11.82
C ILE A 132 -17.60 -16.84 -10.40
N GLU A 133 -18.50 -17.82 -10.26
CA GLU A 133 -18.85 -18.37 -8.95
C GLU A 133 -17.65 -19.16 -8.38
N PRO A 134 -17.15 -18.81 -7.18
CA PRO A 134 -16.00 -19.49 -6.62
C PRO A 134 -16.36 -20.91 -6.14
N ASP A 135 -15.52 -21.87 -6.48
CA ASP A 135 -15.62 -23.28 -6.08
C ASP A 135 -14.53 -23.70 -5.08
N GLY A 136 -13.69 -22.77 -4.64
CA GLY A 136 -12.60 -23.01 -3.72
C GLY A 136 -11.61 -21.84 -3.64
N ILE A 137 -10.58 -21.99 -2.81
CA ILE A 137 -9.47 -21.03 -2.69
C ILE A 137 -8.14 -21.80 -2.82
N PRO A 138 -7.44 -21.71 -3.97
CA PRO A 138 -7.83 -20.94 -5.17
C PRO A 138 -9.00 -21.59 -5.92
N SER A 139 -9.79 -20.79 -6.65
CA SER A 139 -10.83 -21.31 -7.53
C SER A 139 -10.22 -22.06 -8.73
N SER A 140 -10.92 -23.09 -9.21
CA SER A 140 -10.52 -23.85 -10.39
C SER A 140 -10.62 -23.04 -11.68
N ARG A 141 -11.39 -21.95 -11.67
CA ARG A 141 -11.63 -21.06 -12.81
C ARG A 141 -11.28 -19.62 -12.47
N ILE A 142 -10.90 -18.87 -13.50
CA ILE A 142 -10.50 -17.47 -13.39
C ILE A 142 -10.96 -16.65 -14.58
N ALA A 143 -11.28 -15.38 -14.33
CA ALA A 143 -11.56 -14.38 -15.32
C ALA A 143 -10.24 -13.84 -15.88
N ARG A 144 -10.14 -13.77 -17.21
CA ARG A 144 -9.02 -13.16 -17.94
C ARG A 144 -9.55 -12.14 -18.94
N GLY A 145 -8.67 -11.27 -19.45
CA GLY A 145 -9.03 -10.35 -20.53
C GLY A 145 -10.16 -9.37 -20.19
N ILE A 146 -10.27 -8.96 -18.92
CA ILE A 146 -11.35 -8.09 -18.46
C ILE A 146 -11.31 -6.77 -19.22
N THR A 147 -12.40 -6.46 -19.92
CA THR A 147 -12.57 -5.24 -20.72
C THR A 147 -13.86 -4.57 -20.32
N PHE A 148 -13.80 -3.29 -19.95
CA PHE A 148 -14.98 -2.49 -19.65
C PHE A 148 -15.70 -2.07 -20.93
N SER A 149 -17.03 -1.99 -20.87
CA SER A 149 -17.81 -1.28 -21.88
C SER A 149 -17.43 0.21 -21.91
N ALA A 150 -17.72 0.89 -23.02
CA ALA A 150 -17.39 2.30 -23.20
C ALA A 150 -18.00 3.23 -22.13
N ASN A 151 -19.17 2.89 -21.59
CA ASN A 151 -19.83 3.61 -20.50
C ASN A 151 -19.49 3.08 -19.09
N GLY A 152 -18.59 2.09 -18.99
CA GLY A 152 -18.17 1.48 -17.73
C GLY A 152 -19.26 0.72 -16.97
N ALA A 153 -20.42 0.49 -17.57
CA ALA A 153 -21.59 -0.15 -16.93
C ALA A 153 -21.60 -1.68 -17.07
N ALA A 154 -20.68 -2.26 -17.83
CA ALA A 154 -20.51 -3.70 -17.97
C ALA A 154 -19.04 -4.05 -18.22
N VAL A 155 -18.70 -5.31 -18.01
CA VAL A 155 -17.41 -5.89 -18.40
C VAL A 155 -17.61 -7.17 -19.19
N THR A 156 -16.76 -7.39 -20.18
CA THR A 156 -16.56 -8.69 -20.83
C THR A 156 -15.28 -9.32 -20.31
N PHE A 157 -15.24 -10.65 -20.24
CA PHE A 157 -14.09 -11.40 -19.76
C PHE A 157 -14.10 -12.82 -20.34
N ASP A 158 -12.99 -13.52 -20.23
CA ASP A 158 -12.87 -14.93 -20.52
C ASP A 158 -12.85 -15.72 -19.20
N ASP A 159 -13.88 -16.53 -18.96
CA ASP A 159 -13.91 -17.55 -17.92
C ASP A 159 -13.06 -18.75 -18.36
N CYS A 160 -11.85 -18.85 -17.82
CA CYS A 160 -10.87 -19.86 -18.14
C CYS A 160 -10.65 -20.83 -16.98
N PRO A 161 -10.47 -22.14 -17.22
CA PRO A 161 -9.81 -23.00 -16.25
C PRO A 161 -8.43 -22.42 -15.89
N ARG A 162 -8.04 -22.49 -14.62
CA ARG A 162 -6.81 -21.83 -14.13
C ARG A 162 -5.54 -22.37 -14.80
N TRP A 163 -5.48 -23.68 -15.05
CA TRP A 163 -4.28 -24.39 -15.50
C TRP A 163 -4.45 -25.16 -16.81
N THR A 164 -5.60 -25.02 -17.49
CA THR A 164 -5.89 -25.73 -18.74
C THR A 164 -6.58 -24.82 -19.75
N SER A 165 -6.61 -25.24 -21.01
CA SER A 165 -7.36 -24.55 -22.06
C SER A 165 -8.87 -24.77 -21.93
N GLY A 166 -9.67 -23.92 -22.59
CA GLY A 166 -11.13 -24.06 -22.64
C GLY A 166 -11.86 -22.87 -22.03
N CYS A 167 -11.44 -21.67 -22.39
CA CYS A 167 -12.08 -20.44 -21.94
C CYS A 167 -13.48 -20.27 -22.57
N ARG A 168 -14.37 -19.61 -21.85
CA ARG A 168 -15.70 -19.22 -22.31
C ARG A 168 -15.87 -17.73 -22.11
N SER A 169 -16.45 -17.04 -23.08
CA SER A 169 -16.73 -15.62 -22.91
C SER A 169 -17.84 -15.39 -21.88
N GLY A 170 -17.66 -14.36 -21.06
CA GLY A 170 -18.59 -13.91 -20.04
C GLY A 170 -18.86 -12.41 -20.16
N LEU A 171 -20.01 -12.01 -19.63
CA LEU A 171 -20.42 -10.61 -19.52
C LEU A 171 -21.07 -10.40 -18.16
N ALA A 172 -20.69 -9.33 -17.47
CA ALA A 172 -21.28 -8.93 -16.19
C ALA A 172 -21.63 -7.44 -16.22
N GLY A 173 -22.79 -7.09 -15.66
CA GLY A 173 -23.17 -5.70 -15.42
C GLY A 173 -22.48 -5.15 -14.17
N ILE A 174 -22.01 -3.92 -14.25
CA ILE A 174 -21.47 -3.14 -13.12
C ILE A 174 -22.59 -2.18 -12.69
N ARG A 175 -23.21 -2.46 -11.55
CA ARG A 175 -24.28 -1.66 -10.95
C ARG A 175 -23.79 -1.02 -9.66
#